data_AF-A0A2W6D6C2-F1
#
_entry.id   AF-A0A2W6D6C2-F1
#
_cell.length_a   1.000
_cell.length_b   1.000
_cell.length_c   1.000
_cell.angle_alpha   90.00
_cell.angle_beta   90.00
_cell.angle_gamma   90.00
#
_symmetry.space_group_name_H-M   'P 1'
#
loop_
_entity.id
_entity.type
_entity.pdbx_description
1 polymer ?
#
loop_
_entity_poly.entity_id
_entity_poly.type
_entity_poly.pdbx_seq_one_letter_code
_entity_poly.pdbx_strand_id
1 'polypeptide(L)'
;MTSSAFAGLSEADRYVVGRLAVREHVPAEELAELPQGEIDQHIPGARVAYEHREQTAAELLRRRGIDPASAEYRAAAVEARKVLDQIDLLGSGHTA
;
A
#
# COMPACT_ATOMS: atom_id res chain seq x y z
N MET A 1 13.84 -16.61 1.49
CA MET A 1 15.07 -15.99 0.96
C MET A 1 14.72 -14.54 0.67
N THR A 2 15.09 -13.61 1.54
CA THR A 2 14.82 -12.19 1.31
C THR A 2 15.64 -11.76 0.10
N SER A 3 14.99 -11.54 -1.05
CA SER A 3 15.69 -11.11 -2.26
C SER A 3 16.42 -9.79 -1.97
N SER A 4 17.70 -9.73 -2.30
CA SER A 4 18.56 -8.55 -2.11
C SER A 4 18.00 -7.32 -2.84
N ALA A 5 17.14 -7.51 -3.84
CA ALA A 5 16.54 -6.45 -4.64
C ALA A 5 15.66 -5.50 -3.82
N PHE A 6 15.05 -5.97 -2.72
CA PHE A 6 14.23 -5.13 -1.84
C PHE A 6 15.00 -4.56 -0.64
N ALA A 7 16.30 -4.84 -0.54
CA ALA A 7 17.15 -4.34 0.52
C ALA A 7 17.41 -2.84 0.30
N GLY A 8 16.90 -2.00 1.20
CA GLY A 8 17.02 -0.55 1.12
C GLY A 8 15.78 0.18 0.59
N LEU A 9 14.79 -0.55 0.05
CA LEU A 9 13.49 0.04 -0.31
C LEU A 9 12.64 0.34 0.92
N SER A 10 11.98 1.50 0.90
CA SER A 10 10.95 1.84 1.88
C SER A 10 9.72 0.91 1.74
N GLU A 11 8.85 0.86 2.74
CA GLU A 11 7.59 0.10 2.63
C GLU A 11 6.72 0.61 1.48
N ALA A 12 6.71 1.92 1.25
CA ALA A 12 5.97 2.54 0.16
C ALA A 12 6.56 2.13 -1.20
N ASP A 13 7.88 2.08 -1.34
CA ASP A 13 8.51 1.62 -2.59
C ASP A 13 8.25 0.14 -2.84
N ARG A 14 8.34 -0.71 -1.81
CA ARG A 14 7.98 -2.13 -1.92
C ARG A 14 6.53 -2.31 -2.35
N TYR A 15 5.63 -1.49 -1.81
CA TYR A 15 4.23 -1.49 -2.19
C TYR A 15 4.03 -1.12 -3.67
N VAL A 16 4.62 -0.02 -4.13
CA VAL A 16 4.47 0.42 -5.53
C VAL A 16 5.09 -0.58 -6.50
N VAL A 17 6.28 -1.12 -6.18
CA VAL A 17 6.93 -2.17 -6.97
C VAL A 17 6.04 -3.42 -7.05
N GLY A 18 5.49 -3.89 -5.92
CA GLY A 18 4.59 -5.05 -5.91
C GLY A 18 3.31 -4.82 -6.73
N ARG A 19 2.74 -3.62 -6.64
CA ARG A 19 1.57 -3.22 -7.46
C ARG A 19 1.88 -3.18 -8.95
N LEU A 20 3.07 -2.68 -9.32
CA LEU A 20 3.51 -2.62 -10.71
C LEU A 20 3.82 -4.01 -11.27
N ALA A 21 4.49 -4.85 -10.49
CA ALA A 21 4.79 -6.24 -10.85
C ALA A 21 3.52 -7.00 -11.24
N VAL A 22 2.46 -6.84 -10.45
CA VAL A 22 1.19 -7.52 -10.68
C VAL A 22 0.45 -6.95 -11.88
N ARG A 23 0.52 -5.62 -12.10
CA ARG A 23 -0.12 -4.97 -13.24
C ARG A 23 0.53 -5.33 -14.58
N GLU A 24 1.86 -5.37 -14.62
CA GLU A 24 2.63 -5.61 -15.85
C GLU A 24 2.96 -7.10 -16.06
N HIS A 25 2.59 -7.97 -15.10
CA HIS A 25 2.98 -9.38 -15.08
C HIS A 25 4.49 -9.61 -15.16
N VAL A 26 5.26 -8.73 -14.51
CA VAL A 26 6.73 -8.77 -14.45
C VAL A 26 7.15 -9.14 -13.02
N PRO A 27 8.24 -9.90 -12.81
CA PRO A 27 8.77 -10.15 -11.48
C PRO A 27 9.08 -8.86 -10.72
N ALA A 28 8.67 -8.79 -9.45
CA ALA A 28 8.86 -7.61 -8.63
C ALA A 28 10.36 -7.30 -8.39
N GLU A 29 11.22 -8.32 -8.43
CA GLU A 29 12.67 -8.18 -8.33
C GLU A 29 13.25 -7.37 -9.50
N GLU A 30 12.74 -7.56 -10.72
CA GLU A 30 13.21 -6.81 -11.91
C GLU A 30 12.82 -5.33 -11.81
N LEU A 31 11.65 -5.06 -11.24
CA LEU A 31 11.15 -3.70 -11.04
C LEU A 31 11.79 -3.01 -9.83
N ALA A 32 12.26 -3.76 -8.83
CA ALA A 32 12.89 -3.23 -7.64
C ALA A 32 14.25 -2.55 -7.92
N GLU A 33 14.87 -2.86 -9.06
CA GLU A 33 16.12 -2.23 -9.52
C GLU A 33 15.88 -0.91 -10.28
N LEU A 34 14.63 -0.61 -10.65
CA LEU A 34 14.31 0.61 -11.40
C LEU A 34 14.41 1.86 -10.51
N PRO A 35 14.83 3.01 -11.07
CA PRO A 35 14.76 4.29 -10.37
C PRO A 35 13.33 4.63 -9.93
N GLN A 36 13.19 5.19 -8.73
CA GLN A 36 11.88 5.59 -8.19
C GLN A 36 11.07 6.46 -9.17
N GLY A 37 11.73 7.41 -9.85
CA GLY A 37 11.06 8.30 -10.81
C GLY A 37 10.53 7.58 -12.07
N GLU A 38 11.05 6.40 -12.40
CA GLU A 38 10.53 5.56 -13.48
C GLU A 38 9.31 4.77 -13.00
N ILE A 39 9.40 4.16 -11.82
CA ILE A 39 8.29 3.46 -11.18
C ILE A 39 7.07 4.39 -10.99
N ASP A 40 7.31 5.64 -10.57
CA ASP A 40 6.26 6.64 -10.35
C ASP A 40 5.54 7.07 -11.64
N GLN A 41 6.22 7.02 -12.80
CA GLN A 41 5.58 7.29 -14.09
C GLN A 41 4.61 6.18 -14.48
N HIS A 42 4.94 4.93 -14.12
CA HIS A 42 4.07 3.81 -14.39
C HIS A 42 2.84 3.81 -13.47
N ILE A 43 2.97 4.15 -12.18
CA ILE A 43 1.83 4.24 -11.25
C ILE A 43 1.83 5.58 -10.50
N PRO A 44 1.38 6.67 -11.17
CA PRO A 44 1.39 8.00 -10.57
C PRO A 44 0.58 8.05 -9.29
N GLY A 45 1.19 8.61 -8.24
CA GLY A 45 0.53 8.85 -6.96
C GLY A 45 0.35 7.61 -6.06
N ALA A 46 0.77 6.41 -6.48
CA ALA A 46 0.62 5.21 -5.64
C ALA A 46 1.45 5.29 -4.35
N ARG A 47 2.65 5.88 -4.40
CA ARG A 47 3.47 6.10 -3.19
C ARG A 47 2.75 7.00 -2.19
N VAL A 48 2.30 8.17 -2.65
CA VAL A 48 1.56 9.14 -1.85
C VAL A 48 0.26 8.52 -1.29
N ALA A 49 -0.48 7.78 -2.12
CA ALA A 49 -1.68 7.08 -1.67
C ALA A 49 -1.36 6.08 -0.54
N TYR A 50 -0.26 5.33 -0.64
CA TYR A 50 0.18 4.41 0.39
C TYR A 50 0.59 5.15 1.68
N GLU A 51 1.37 6.22 1.57
CA GLU A 51 1.84 7.01 2.71
C GLU A 51 0.68 7.68 3.49
N HIS A 52 -0.35 8.12 2.78
CA HIS A 52 -1.50 8.83 3.36
C HIS A 52 -2.72 7.93 3.64
N ARG A 53 -2.62 6.60 3.45
CA ARG A 53 -3.77 5.70 3.57
C ARG A 53 -4.40 5.67 4.97
N GLU A 54 -3.57 5.69 6.01
CA GLU A 54 -4.07 5.73 7.39
C GLU A 54 -4.76 7.04 7.73
N GLN A 55 -4.19 8.16 7.27
CA GLN A 55 -4.76 9.49 7.46
C GLN A 55 -6.11 9.61 6.75
N THR A 56 -6.20 9.07 5.53
CA THR A 56 -7.44 9.00 4.76
C THR A 56 -8.50 8.14 5.47
N ALA A 57 -8.11 6.99 6.02
CA ALA A 57 -9.01 6.14 6.80
C ALA A 57 -9.51 6.85 8.08
N ALA A 58 -8.61 7.51 8.81
CA ALA A 58 -8.94 8.29 10.00
C ALA A 58 -9.90 9.46 9.69
N GLU A 59 -9.66 10.18 8.59
CA GLU A 59 -10.54 11.22 8.06
C GLU A 59 -11.96 10.69 7.80
N LEU A 60 -12.07 9.52 7.17
CA LEU A 60 -13.36 8.88 6.89
C LEU A 60 -14.10 8.49 8.17
N LEU A 61 -13.41 7.95 9.18
CA LEU A 61 -13.99 7.62 10.48
C LEU A 61 -14.51 8.88 11.20
N ARG A 62 -13.73 9.97 11.19
CA ARG A 62 -14.14 11.25 11.76
C ARG A 62 -15.37 11.83 11.06
N ARG A 63 -15.44 11.78 9.72
CA ARG A 63 -16.61 12.23 8.94
C ARG A 63 -17.87 11.42 9.24
N ARG A 64 -17.73 10.17 9.68
CA ARG A 64 -18.84 9.32 10.15
C ARG A 64 -19.27 9.62 11.59
N GLY A 65 -18.63 10.59 12.25
CA GLY A 65 -18.93 10.97 13.63
C GLY A 65 -18.35 10.04 14.68
N ILE A 66 -17.39 9.17 14.31
CA ILE A 66 -16.74 8.26 15.26
C ILE A 66 -15.66 9.05 16.02
N ASP A 67 -15.83 9.18 17.32
CA ASP A 67 -14.92 9.92 18.21
C ASP A 67 -13.53 9.25 18.27
N PRO A 68 -12.44 9.93 17.88
CA PRO A 68 -11.07 9.41 17.95
C PRO A 68 -10.62 8.88 19.32
N ALA A 69 -11.20 9.38 20.41
CA ALA A 69 -10.88 8.93 21.77
C ALA A 69 -11.63 7.65 22.19
N SER A 70 -12.64 7.24 21.41
CA SER A 70 -13.49 6.10 21.74
C SER A 70 -12.80 4.75 21.52
N ALA A 71 -13.23 3.74 22.29
CA ALA A 71 -12.84 2.36 22.03
C ALA A 71 -13.34 1.86 20.66
N GLU A 72 -14.50 2.35 20.22
CA GLU A 72 -15.09 2.07 18.92
C GLU A 72 -14.20 2.57 17.78
N TYR A 73 -13.62 3.77 17.89
CA TYR A 73 -12.65 4.27 16.92
C TYR A 73 -11.42 3.38 16.82
N ARG A 74 -10.87 2.93 17.96
CA ARG A 74 -9.70 2.03 17.96
C ARG A 74 -10.02 0.73 17.23
N ALA A 75 -11.19 0.15 17.48
CA ALA A 75 -11.64 -1.04 16.77
C ALA A 75 -11.83 -0.78 15.27
N ALA A 76 -12.51 0.31 14.90
CA ALA A 76 -12.75 0.69 13.52
C ALA A 76 -11.46 1.01 12.74
N ALA A 77 -10.47 1.63 13.39
CA ALA A 77 -9.16 1.91 12.80
C ALA A 77 -8.38 0.62 12.52
N VAL A 78 -8.42 -0.35 13.45
CA VAL A 78 -7.81 -1.68 13.26
C VAL A 78 -8.47 -2.42 12.10
N GLU A 79 -9.80 -2.43 12.03
CA GLU A 79 -10.53 -3.07 10.92
C GLU A 79 -10.28 -2.35 9.58
N ALA A 80 -10.27 -1.02 9.57
CA ALA A 80 -9.93 -0.25 8.37
C ALA A 80 -8.51 -0.57 7.87
N ARG A 81 -7.54 -0.73 8.78
CA ARG A 81 -6.18 -1.15 8.41
C ARG A 81 -6.17 -2.55 7.79
N LYS A 82 -6.86 -3.51 8.39
CA LYS A 82 -6.98 -4.86 7.83
C LYS A 82 -7.60 -4.85 6.43
N VAL A 83 -8.65 -4.08 6.23
CA VAL A 83 -9.31 -3.96 4.91
C VAL A 83 -8.38 -3.33 3.89
N LEU A 84 -7.63 -2.29 4.25
CA LEU A 84 -6.62 -1.69 3.37
C LEU A 84 -5.55 -2.72 2.99
N ASP A 85 -5.01 -3.45 3.96
CA ASP A 85 -4.00 -4.49 3.71
C ASP A 85 -4.58 -5.64 2.85
N GLN A 86 -5.88 -5.99 3.00
CA GLN A 86 -6.56 -6.95 2.14
C GLN A 86 -6.78 -6.46 0.71
N ILE A 87 -7.19 -5.19 0.53
CA ILE A 87 -7.32 -4.57 -0.80
C ILE A 87 -5.95 -4.56 -1.49
N ASP A 88 -4.90 -4.26 -0.73
CA ASP A 88 -3.53 -4.26 -1.22
C ASP A 88 -3.08 -5.67 -1.64
N LEU A 89 -3.45 -6.71 -0.88
CA LEU A 89 -3.21 -8.12 -1.25
C LEU A 89 -4.04 -8.56 -2.47
N LEU A 90 -5.30 -8.17 -2.57
CA LEU A 90 -6.18 -8.49 -3.72
C LEU A 90 -5.68 -7.82 -5.00
N GLY A 91 -5.20 -6.58 -4.91
CA GLY A 91 -4.52 -5.90 -6.01
C GLY A 91 -3.15 -6.49 -6.34
N SER A 92 -2.63 -7.38 -5.50
CA SER A 92 -1.35 -8.07 -5.68
C SER A 92 -1.47 -9.52 -6.17
N GLY A 93 -2.69 -10.04 -6.41
CA GLY A 93 -2.84 -11.42 -6.88
C GLY A 93 -4.29 -11.89 -7.04
N HIS A 94 -4.75 -11.96 -8.29
CA HIS A 94 -5.62 -13.03 -8.75
C HIS A 94 -4.87 -13.84 -9.80
N THR A 95 -3.77 -14.47 -9.38
CA THR A 95 -3.15 -15.60 -10.08
C THR A 95 -3.29 -16.81 -9.17
N ALA A 96 -4.50 -17.36 -9.14
CA ALA A 96 -4.71 -18.76 -8.76
C ALA A 96 -4.76 -19.59 -10.06
#